data_AF-A0A4S8RAE5-F1
#
_entry.id   AF-A0A4S8RAE5-F1
#
_cell.length_a   1.000
_cell.length_b   1.000
_cell.length_c   1.000
_cell.angle_alpha   90.00
_cell.angle_beta   90.00
_cell.angle_gamma   90.00
#
_symmetry.space_group_name_H-M   'P 1'
#
loop_
_entity.id
_entity.type
_entity.pdbx_description
1 polymer ?
#
loop_
_entity_poly.entity_id
_entity_poly.type
_entity_poly.pdbx_seq_one_letter_code
_entity_poly.pdbx_strand_id
1 'polypeptide(L)'
;MQNNSNEFCSPLLFNAICTMACYLHTILEGEKTNYKELGQRFADVVKNNINAEDMSLMTIQAFAILFLIDSAQGYGMHASVYLEVASNSLTNLEHIGLGNDAYRQVWNDTVVGINNLNIEWAQVTFRMPAALIVEVPPTKSIEEIQKNEAEIDSMLWGMYKYPEDDDIVMEGHCLIATTNREKMNLMAIIRTVNILMYNTDSSLIAASDILHLYGKLVAWRKFLPSIISKTDDNDTQILPHMLSLHLLYATAVVQLLYPLLSLGLFDTTCLSSIVWQHAQQGLAVVDSYHAHYSCAYQPVLQIFAILNLTDVIVQFSPKINRELGKDDEEAVKLATEVLEQSLLTFPVAAIFTEKFREITKKSLFPWPRDLDNILYHKRSK
;
A
#
# COMPACT_ATOMS: atom_id res chain seq x y z
N MET A 1 -23.46 -21.29 -2.48
CA MET A 1 -24.04 -20.76 -1.22
C MET A 1 -24.96 -21.82 -0.63
N GLN A 2 -24.50 -22.65 0.31
CA GLN A 2 -25.24 -23.84 0.76
C GLN A 2 -26.08 -23.63 2.05
N ASN A 3 -26.05 -22.45 2.70
CA ASN A 3 -26.73 -22.25 3.99
C ASN A 3 -27.55 -20.94 4.16
N ASN A 4 -27.80 -20.13 3.13
CA ASN A 4 -28.56 -18.86 3.24
C ASN A 4 -28.18 -17.93 4.42
N SER A 5 -27.00 -18.11 5.01
CA SER A 5 -26.52 -17.27 6.11
C SER A 5 -26.00 -15.98 5.51
N ASN A 6 -26.73 -14.89 5.73
CA ASN A 6 -26.29 -13.53 5.42
C ASN A 6 -25.39 -12.96 6.55
N GLU A 7 -24.89 -13.80 7.47
CA GLU A 7 -24.11 -13.39 8.64
C GLU A 7 -22.81 -12.64 8.27
N PHE A 8 -22.18 -13.04 7.17
CA PHE A 8 -20.93 -12.43 6.65
C PHE A 8 -21.05 -12.01 5.19
N CYS A 9 -22.26 -11.87 4.67
CA CYS A 9 -22.50 -11.54 3.27
C CYS A 9 -23.66 -10.55 3.17
N SER A 10 -23.39 -9.39 2.57
CA SER A 10 -24.43 -8.43 2.19
C SER A 10 -24.31 -8.11 0.70
N PRO A 11 -25.41 -7.71 0.03
CA PRO A 11 -25.33 -7.24 -1.34
C PRO A 11 -24.35 -6.08 -1.50
N LEU A 12 -24.28 -5.15 -0.55
CA LEU A 12 -23.35 -4.02 -0.60
C LEU A 12 -21.89 -4.48 -0.60
N LEU A 13 -21.52 -5.35 0.35
CA LEU A 13 -20.17 -5.88 0.45
C LEU A 13 -19.80 -6.70 -0.79
N PHE A 14 -20.72 -7.55 -1.26
CA PHE A 14 -20.51 -8.35 -2.46
C PHE A 14 -20.24 -7.45 -3.69
N ASN A 15 -21.08 -6.45 -3.93
CA ASN A 15 -20.89 -5.53 -5.05
C ASN A 15 -19.58 -4.74 -4.91
N ALA A 16 -19.20 -4.30 -3.70
CA ALA A 16 -17.94 -3.60 -3.47
C ALA A 16 -16.72 -4.49 -3.78
N ILE A 17 -16.74 -5.76 -3.34
CA ILE A 17 -15.70 -6.75 -3.68
C ILE A 17 -15.66 -6.98 -5.18
N CYS A 18 -16.81 -7.15 -5.85
CA CYS A 18 -16.89 -7.33 -7.30
C CYS A 18 -16.36 -6.11 -8.07
N THR A 19 -16.60 -4.89 -7.60
CA THR A 19 -16.01 -3.68 -8.17
C THR A 19 -14.49 -3.74 -8.11
N MET A 20 -13.91 -4.01 -6.93
CA MET A 20 -12.46 -4.13 -6.77
C MET A 20 -11.89 -5.24 -7.64
N ALA A 21 -12.53 -6.41 -7.67
CA ALA A 21 -12.13 -7.54 -8.50
C ALA A 21 -12.15 -7.18 -9.99
N CYS A 22 -13.15 -6.43 -10.47
CA CYS A 22 -13.20 -5.99 -11.86
C CYS A 22 -12.04 -5.04 -12.22
N TYR A 23 -11.61 -4.18 -11.29
CA TYR A 23 -10.43 -3.33 -11.52
C TYR A 23 -9.14 -4.13 -11.49
N LEU A 24 -9.02 -5.11 -10.60
CA LEU A 24 -7.85 -5.99 -10.49
C LEU A 24 -7.85 -7.16 -11.50
N HIS A 25 -8.90 -7.29 -12.32
CA HIS A 25 -9.04 -8.40 -13.25
C HIS A 25 -8.05 -8.26 -14.40
N THR A 26 -7.39 -9.38 -14.71
CA THR A 26 -6.45 -9.46 -15.82
C THR A 26 -7.18 -9.83 -17.10
N ILE A 27 -7.19 -8.93 -18.08
CA ILE A 27 -7.84 -9.17 -19.38
C ILE A 27 -7.02 -10.19 -20.17
N LEU A 28 -7.64 -11.32 -20.51
CA LEU A 28 -7.05 -12.36 -21.36
C LEU A 28 -7.23 -12.01 -22.84
N GLU A 29 -6.30 -12.48 -23.69
CA GLU A 29 -6.42 -12.29 -25.13
C GLU A 29 -7.72 -12.93 -25.66
N GLY A 30 -8.55 -12.13 -26.33
CA GLY A 30 -9.85 -12.57 -26.85
C GLY A 30 -11.05 -12.34 -25.92
N GLU A 31 -10.83 -11.91 -24.67
CA GLU A 31 -11.93 -11.44 -23.82
C GLU A 31 -12.53 -10.14 -24.36
N LYS A 32 -13.85 -10.13 -24.55
CA LYS A 32 -14.60 -8.95 -25.02
C LYS A 32 -15.26 -8.17 -23.89
N THR A 33 -15.19 -8.70 -22.67
CA THR A 33 -15.85 -8.11 -21.51
C THR A 33 -15.12 -6.83 -21.10
N ASN A 34 -15.85 -5.71 -21.09
CA ASN A 34 -15.33 -4.48 -20.54
C ASN A 34 -15.43 -4.51 -19.01
N TYR A 35 -14.44 -5.11 -18.34
CA TYR A 35 -14.42 -5.22 -16.87
C TYR A 35 -14.44 -3.86 -16.16
N LYS A 36 -13.91 -2.81 -16.78
CA LYS A 36 -13.99 -1.44 -16.23
C LYS A 36 -15.43 -0.94 -16.16
N GLU A 37 -16.20 -1.15 -17.24
CA GLU A 37 -17.63 -0.79 -17.26
C GLU A 37 -18.43 -1.66 -16.28
N LEU A 38 -18.13 -2.96 -16.19
CA LEU A 38 -18.76 -3.86 -15.23
C LEU A 38 -18.47 -3.44 -13.78
N GLY A 39 -17.22 -3.10 -13.48
CA GLY A 39 -16.79 -2.58 -12.18
C GLY A 39 -17.53 -1.30 -11.81
N GLN A 40 -17.71 -0.38 -12.78
CA GLN A 40 -18.49 0.84 -12.58
C GLN A 40 -19.96 0.53 -12.23
N ARG A 41 -20.59 -0.41 -12.93
CA ARG A 41 -21.98 -0.82 -12.63
C ARG A 41 -22.12 -1.38 -11.21
N PHE A 42 -21.17 -2.22 -10.78
CA PHE A 42 -21.13 -2.69 -9.39
C PHE A 42 -20.91 -1.53 -8.41
N ALA A 43 -20.04 -0.58 -8.74
CA ALA A 43 -19.76 0.58 -7.89
C ALA A 43 -21.00 1.47 -7.72
N ASP A 44 -21.74 1.70 -8.80
CA ASP A 44 -22.97 2.49 -8.81
C ASP A 44 -24.04 1.83 -7.95
N VAL A 45 -24.15 0.50 -7.96
CA VAL A 45 -25.06 -0.23 -7.07
C VAL A 45 -24.69 0.02 -5.60
N VAL A 46 -23.40 -0.04 -5.23
CA VAL A 46 -22.99 0.25 -3.85
C VAL A 46 -23.30 1.71 -3.51
N LYS A 47 -22.83 2.68 -4.32
CA LYS A 47 -22.97 4.11 -4.05
C LYS A 47 -24.44 4.57 -3.94
N ASN A 48 -25.34 3.96 -4.71
CA ASN A 48 -26.77 4.31 -4.68
C ASN A 48 -27.54 3.71 -3.50
N ASN A 49 -27.02 2.64 -2.87
CA ASN A 49 -27.74 1.89 -1.84
C ASN A 49 -27.05 1.90 -0.47
N ILE A 50 -25.81 2.40 -0.39
CA ILE A 50 -25.07 2.45 0.87
C ILE A 50 -25.65 3.53 1.78
N ASN A 51 -25.92 3.15 3.03
CA ASN A 51 -26.45 4.05 4.06
C ASN A 51 -25.39 4.26 5.14
N ALA A 52 -25.01 5.52 5.40
CA ALA A 52 -24.04 5.86 6.44
C ALA A 52 -24.57 5.60 7.87
N GLU A 53 -25.89 5.51 8.05
CA GLU A 53 -26.53 5.16 9.33
C GLU A 53 -26.58 3.65 9.58
N ASP A 54 -26.31 2.81 8.57
CA ASP A 54 -26.23 1.36 8.74
C ASP A 54 -24.88 0.99 9.35
N MET A 55 -24.93 0.56 10.60
CA MET A 55 -23.77 0.22 11.42
C MET A 55 -23.36 -1.27 11.29
N SER A 56 -23.91 -2.00 10.33
CA SER A 56 -23.52 -3.40 10.12
C SER A 56 -22.06 -3.52 9.68
N LEU A 57 -21.39 -4.57 10.17
CA LEU A 57 -19.97 -4.82 9.87
C LEU A 57 -19.70 -4.91 8.36
N MET A 58 -20.62 -5.50 7.60
CA MET A 58 -20.49 -5.64 6.15
C MET A 58 -20.61 -4.29 5.42
N THR A 59 -21.45 -3.38 5.92
CA THR A 59 -21.54 -2.00 5.38
C THR A 59 -20.28 -1.20 5.71
N ILE A 60 -19.74 -1.36 6.92
CA ILE A 60 -18.44 -0.78 7.33
C ILE A 60 -17.31 -1.27 6.40
N GLN A 61 -17.24 -2.58 6.14
CA GLN A 61 -16.27 -3.15 5.20
C GLN A 61 -16.47 -2.64 3.78
N ALA A 62 -17.72 -2.46 3.32
CA ALA A 62 -18.01 -1.89 2.02
C ALA A 62 -17.51 -0.44 1.90
N PHE A 63 -17.65 0.39 2.94
CA PHE A 63 -17.06 1.74 2.97
C PHE A 63 -15.53 1.71 2.85
N ALA A 64 -14.85 0.80 3.57
CA ALA A 64 -13.39 0.67 3.46
C ALA A 64 -12.94 0.23 2.05
N ILE A 65 -13.72 -0.62 1.37
CA ILE A 65 -13.44 -1.02 -0.01
C ILE A 65 -13.72 0.13 -0.99
N LEU A 66 -14.79 0.90 -0.80
CA LEU A 66 -15.06 2.11 -1.59
C LEU A 66 -13.93 3.14 -1.47
N PHE A 67 -13.33 3.30 -0.28
CA PHE A 67 -12.14 4.13 -0.11
C PHE A 67 -11.00 3.70 -1.05
N LEU A 68 -10.71 2.40 -1.11
CA LEU A 68 -9.66 1.86 -1.98
C LEU A 68 -10.00 2.04 -3.46
N ILE A 69 -11.26 1.78 -3.85
CA ILE A 69 -11.74 1.94 -5.23
C ILE A 69 -11.61 3.39 -5.67
N ASP A 70 -12.19 4.34 -4.93
CA ASP A 70 -12.18 5.74 -5.34
C ASP A 70 -10.76 6.33 -5.27
N SER A 71 -9.91 5.85 -4.36
CA SER A 71 -8.47 6.18 -4.36
C SER A 71 -7.78 5.72 -5.64
N ALA A 72 -8.04 4.49 -6.09
CA ALA A 72 -7.52 3.94 -7.34
C ALA A 72 -8.00 4.70 -8.59
N GLN A 73 -9.22 5.27 -8.54
CA GLN A 73 -9.76 6.15 -9.58
C GLN A 73 -9.21 7.58 -9.54
N GLY A 74 -8.41 7.94 -8.53
CA GLY A 74 -7.83 9.28 -8.39
C GLY A 74 -8.68 10.26 -7.60
N TYR A 75 -9.71 9.79 -6.90
CA TYR A 75 -10.57 10.57 -6.02
C TYR A 75 -10.19 10.42 -4.53
N GLY A 76 -8.93 10.13 -4.20
CA GLY A 76 -8.50 9.78 -2.83
C GLY A 76 -8.92 10.76 -1.72
N MET A 77 -8.89 12.07 -1.97
CA MET A 77 -9.35 13.07 -0.99
C MET A 77 -10.88 13.03 -0.75
N HIS A 78 -11.66 12.69 -1.77
CA HIS A 78 -13.09 12.43 -1.60
C HIS A 78 -13.32 11.07 -0.93
N ALA A 79 -12.55 10.06 -1.36
CA ALA A 79 -12.61 8.70 -0.85
C ALA A 79 -12.33 8.63 0.66
N SER A 80 -11.50 9.53 1.22
CA SER A 80 -11.19 9.55 2.65
C SER A 80 -12.42 9.73 3.54
N VAL A 81 -13.51 10.30 3.02
CA VAL A 81 -14.79 10.37 3.75
C VAL A 81 -15.36 8.98 4.02
N TYR A 82 -15.20 8.02 3.09
CA TYR A 82 -15.63 6.64 3.33
C TYR A 82 -14.80 5.97 4.42
N LEU A 83 -13.49 6.22 4.46
CA LEU A 83 -12.61 5.70 5.50
C LEU A 83 -12.94 6.29 6.87
N GLU A 84 -13.28 7.58 6.92
CA GLU A 84 -13.76 8.26 8.14
C GLU A 84 -15.07 7.67 8.64
N VAL A 85 -16.06 7.49 7.74
CA VAL A 85 -17.34 6.85 8.08
C VAL A 85 -17.10 5.42 8.58
N ALA A 86 -16.30 4.61 7.89
CA ALA A 86 -15.97 3.26 8.32
C ALA A 86 -15.33 3.24 9.73
N SER A 87 -14.41 4.18 10.01
CA SER A 87 -13.72 4.28 11.29
C SER A 87 -14.67 4.67 12.43
N ASN A 88 -15.50 5.70 12.19
CA ASN A 88 -16.48 6.17 13.17
C ASN A 88 -17.56 5.11 13.42
N SER A 89 -18.06 4.47 12.37
CA SER A 89 -19.05 3.42 12.48
C SER A 89 -18.53 2.21 13.25
N LEU A 90 -17.27 1.79 13.00
CA LEU A 90 -16.68 0.66 13.71
C LEU A 90 -16.35 0.96 15.17
N THR A 91 -15.96 2.21 15.49
CA THR A 91 -15.75 2.64 16.89
C THR A 91 -17.05 2.59 17.69
N ASN A 92 -18.17 2.96 17.07
CA ASN A 92 -19.49 2.99 17.68
C ASN A 92 -20.20 1.62 17.65
N LEU A 93 -19.70 0.66 16.88
CA LEU A 93 -20.24 -0.69 16.84
C LEU A 93 -19.87 -1.40 18.15
N GLU A 94 -20.85 -1.53 19.05
CA GLU A 94 -20.64 -2.09 20.39
C GLU A 94 -19.95 -3.47 20.32
N HIS A 95 -18.83 -3.59 21.02
CA HIS A 95 -18.08 -4.84 21.13
C HIS A 95 -18.72 -5.83 22.12
N ILE A 96 -19.66 -5.35 22.95
CA ILE A 96 -20.35 -6.12 23.98
C ILE A 96 -21.55 -6.81 23.32
N GLY A 97 -21.51 -8.15 23.23
CA GLY A 97 -22.54 -8.93 22.53
C GLY A 97 -22.24 -9.23 21.06
N LEU A 98 -20.98 -9.03 20.62
CA LEU A 98 -20.46 -9.45 19.30
C LEU A 98 -20.58 -10.97 19.11
N GLY A 99 -21.79 -11.44 18.80
CA GLY A 99 -22.08 -12.76 18.24
C GLY A 99 -21.31 -13.95 18.81
N ASN A 100 -21.04 -14.91 17.94
CA ASN A 100 -20.17 -16.05 18.19
C ASN A 100 -18.68 -15.65 18.00
N ASP A 101 -17.75 -16.55 18.32
CA ASP A 101 -16.31 -16.30 18.18
C ASP A 101 -15.89 -15.92 16.74
N ALA A 102 -16.59 -16.42 15.72
CA ALA A 102 -16.32 -16.10 14.33
C ALA A 102 -16.63 -14.63 14.02
N TYR A 103 -17.76 -14.11 14.50
CA TYR A 103 -18.11 -12.70 14.32
C TYR A 103 -17.09 -11.77 14.97
N ARG A 104 -16.67 -12.10 16.21
CA ARG A 104 -15.63 -11.33 16.90
C ARG A 104 -14.30 -11.35 16.15
N GLN A 105 -13.93 -12.48 15.57
CA GLN A 105 -12.71 -12.57 14.75
C GLN A 105 -12.80 -11.65 13.53
N VAL A 106 -13.90 -11.71 12.76
CA VAL A 106 -14.09 -10.85 11.57
C VAL A 106 -14.12 -9.37 11.96
N TRP A 107 -14.73 -9.03 13.11
CA TRP A 107 -14.71 -7.66 13.64
C TRP A 107 -13.28 -7.21 13.95
N ASN A 108 -12.48 -8.03 14.64
CA ASN A 108 -11.08 -7.73 14.94
C ASN A 108 -10.24 -7.57 13.66
N ASP A 109 -10.38 -8.46 12.69
CA ASP A 109 -9.68 -8.38 11.41
C ASP A 109 -10.05 -7.09 10.66
N THR A 110 -11.32 -6.66 10.76
CA THR A 110 -11.80 -5.40 10.18
C THR A 110 -11.21 -4.18 10.89
N VAL A 111 -11.11 -4.20 12.23
CA VAL A 111 -10.43 -3.16 13.01
C VAL A 111 -8.98 -3.02 12.59
N VAL A 112 -8.25 -4.13 12.53
CA VAL A 112 -6.84 -4.15 12.11
C VAL A 112 -6.70 -3.59 10.68
N GLY A 113 -7.57 -4.02 9.77
CA GLY A 113 -7.61 -3.52 8.39
C GLY A 113 -7.81 -2.01 8.30
N ILE A 114 -8.84 -1.47 8.97
CA ILE A 114 -9.16 -0.03 8.96
C ILE A 114 -8.07 0.80 9.66
N ASN A 115 -7.54 0.33 10.79
CA ASN A 115 -6.41 0.98 11.47
C ASN A 115 -5.20 1.08 10.54
N ASN A 116 -4.88 0.00 9.82
CA ASN A 116 -3.79 -0.01 8.85
C ASN A 116 -4.05 0.97 7.69
N LEU A 117 -5.26 0.99 7.13
CA LEU A 117 -5.63 1.93 6.08
C LEU A 117 -5.50 3.39 6.54
N ASN A 118 -5.93 3.70 7.77
CA ASN A 118 -5.79 5.03 8.35
C ASN A 118 -4.32 5.45 8.49
N ILE A 119 -3.44 4.53 8.92
CA ILE A 119 -2.01 4.80 9.07
C ILE A 119 -1.33 4.99 7.71
N GLU A 120 -1.59 4.12 6.72
CA GLU A 120 -1.02 4.25 5.37
C GLU A 120 -1.56 5.51 4.67
N TRP A 121 -2.85 5.81 4.80
CA TRP A 121 -3.44 7.02 4.24
C TRP A 121 -2.81 8.28 4.83
N ALA A 122 -2.61 8.32 6.15
CA ALA A 122 -1.92 9.40 6.82
C ALA A 122 -0.45 9.52 6.35
N GLN A 123 0.22 8.38 6.15
CA GLN A 123 1.60 8.32 5.66
C GLN A 123 1.73 8.92 4.25
N VAL A 124 0.84 8.56 3.31
CA VAL A 124 0.91 9.05 1.92
C VAL A 124 0.39 10.48 1.74
N THR A 125 -0.44 10.96 2.66
CA THR A 125 -0.98 12.33 2.64
C THR A 125 -0.23 13.29 3.54
N PHE A 126 0.78 12.82 4.28
CA PHE A 126 1.56 13.61 5.24
C PHE A 126 0.67 14.28 6.30
N ARG A 127 -0.20 13.49 6.93
CA ARG A 127 -1.17 13.94 7.93
C ARG A 127 -1.04 13.15 9.21
N MET A 128 -1.63 13.69 10.28
CA MET A 128 -1.83 12.95 11.52
C MET A 128 -2.79 11.78 11.26
N PRO A 129 -2.47 10.56 11.72
CA PRO A 129 -3.37 9.42 11.60
C PRO A 129 -4.60 9.60 12.47
N ALA A 130 -5.72 9.03 12.04
CA ALA A 130 -6.92 8.95 12.86
C ALA A 130 -6.65 8.20 14.18
N ALA A 131 -7.50 8.44 15.19
CA ALA A 131 -7.45 7.69 16.43
C ALA A 131 -7.61 6.19 16.15
N LEU A 132 -6.85 5.35 16.86
CA LEU A 132 -6.96 3.91 16.70
C LEU A 132 -8.29 3.43 17.28
N ILE A 133 -8.91 2.53 16.55
CA ILE A 133 -10.01 1.72 17.07
C ILE A 133 -9.37 0.65 17.94
N VAL A 134 -9.85 0.52 19.18
CA VAL A 134 -9.30 -0.39 20.18
C VAL A 134 -9.63 -1.83 19.79
N GLU A 135 -8.59 -2.65 19.59
CA GLU A 135 -8.72 -4.07 19.31
C GLU A 135 -9.25 -4.82 20.54
N VAL A 136 -10.11 -5.83 20.32
CA VAL A 136 -10.59 -6.71 21.40
C VAL A 136 -9.60 -7.85 21.56
N PRO A 137 -9.26 -8.27 22.80
CA PRO A 137 -8.37 -9.39 23.02
C PRO A 137 -8.80 -10.64 22.24
N PRO A 138 -7.85 -11.37 21.64
CA PRO A 138 -8.17 -12.59 20.91
C PRO A 138 -8.83 -13.61 21.85
N THR A 139 -9.84 -14.31 21.36
CA THR A 139 -10.49 -15.42 22.08
C THR A 139 -9.69 -16.71 22.02
N LYS A 140 -8.86 -16.86 20.98
CA LYS A 140 -7.97 -17.99 20.77
C LYS A 140 -6.69 -17.83 21.59
N SER A 141 -6.15 -18.96 22.05
CA SER A 141 -4.82 -19.03 22.66
C SER A 141 -3.72 -18.66 21.66
N ILE A 142 -2.53 -18.33 22.18
CA ILE A 142 -1.37 -18.00 21.34
C ILE A 142 -0.99 -19.20 20.47
N GLU A 143 -1.06 -20.41 21.02
CA GLU A 143 -0.75 -21.65 20.32
C GLU A 143 -1.73 -21.91 19.17
N GLU A 144 -3.03 -21.63 19.37
CA GLU A 144 -4.04 -21.74 18.32
C GLU A 144 -3.84 -20.70 17.21
N ILE A 145 -3.48 -19.46 17.58
CA ILE A 145 -3.16 -18.43 16.60
C ILE A 145 -1.96 -18.85 15.76
N GLN A 146 -0.86 -19.25 16.38
CA GLN A 146 0.36 -19.69 15.68
C GLN A 146 0.11 -20.88 14.76
N LYS A 147 -0.73 -21.83 15.21
CA LYS A 147 -1.13 -22.97 14.38
C LYS A 147 -1.93 -22.51 13.15
N ASN A 148 -2.92 -21.64 13.33
CA ASN A 148 -3.72 -21.10 12.22
C ASN A 148 -2.85 -20.29 11.25
N GLU A 149 -1.92 -19.49 11.76
CA GLU A 149 -0.97 -18.74 10.94
C GLU A 149 -0.09 -19.68 10.11
N ALA A 150 0.42 -20.77 10.70
CA ALA A 150 1.21 -21.77 9.98
C ALA A 150 0.38 -22.51 8.91
N GLU A 151 -0.89 -22.81 9.18
CA GLU A 151 -1.80 -23.41 8.20
C GLU A 151 -2.04 -22.45 7.03
N ILE A 152 -2.29 -21.17 7.28
CA ILE A 152 -2.44 -20.14 6.25
C ILE A 152 -1.15 -20.01 5.44
N ASP A 153 -0.01 -19.87 6.11
CA ASP A 153 1.28 -19.72 5.45
C ASP A 153 1.63 -20.91 4.57
N SER A 154 1.21 -22.13 4.94
CA SER A 154 1.44 -23.36 4.16
C SER A 154 0.59 -23.47 2.88
N MET A 155 -0.42 -22.61 2.70
CA MET A 155 -1.21 -22.59 1.48
C MET A 155 -0.33 -22.22 0.29
N LEU A 156 -0.59 -22.83 -0.88
CA LEU A 156 0.16 -22.52 -2.09
C LEU A 156 -0.26 -21.17 -2.66
N TRP A 157 0.73 -20.39 -3.10
CA TRP A 157 0.48 -19.15 -3.82
C TRP A 157 0.23 -19.44 -5.30
N GLY A 158 -1.00 -19.18 -5.77
CA GLY A 158 -1.31 -19.14 -7.20
C GLY A 158 -0.65 -17.90 -7.82
N MET A 159 0.22 -18.11 -8.81
CA MET A 159 0.88 -17.00 -9.50
C MET A 159 -0.10 -16.29 -10.44
N TYR A 160 0.01 -14.97 -10.48
CA TYR A 160 -0.70 -14.08 -11.42
C TYR A 160 0.31 -13.07 -11.99
N LYS A 161 1.41 -13.53 -12.59
CA LYS A 161 2.42 -12.63 -13.16
C LYS A 161 1.92 -12.08 -14.50
N TYR A 162 1.27 -12.91 -15.32
CA TYR A 162 0.59 -12.57 -16.57
C TYR A 162 -0.73 -13.36 -16.76
N PRO A 163 -1.68 -12.86 -17.56
CA PRO A 163 -2.91 -13.58 -17.91
C PRO A 163 -2.65 -15.00 -18.45
N GLU A 164 -1.55 -15.17 -19.17
CA GLU A 164 -1.16 -16.40 -19.89
C GLU A 164 -0.24 -17.30 -19.07
N ASP A 165 0.07 -16.96 -17.82
CA ASP A 165 0.79 -17.89 -16.96
C ASP A 165 -0.06 -19.14 -16.83
N ASP A 166 0.44 -20.27 -17.32
CA ASP A 166 -0.17 -21.58 -17.11
C ASP A 166 -0.42 -21.77 -15.60
N ASP A 167 -1.43 -22.59 -15.26
CA ASP A 167 -1.69 -23.10 -13.90
C ASP A 167 -0.52 -23.96 -13.35
N ILE A 168 0.73 -23.68 -13.76
CA ILE A 168 1.95 -24.13 -13.11
C ILE A 168 1.99 -23.42 -11.75
N VAL A 169 1.20 -23.97 -10.84
CA VAL A 169 1.24 -23.72 -9.41
C VAL A 169 2.69 -23.93 -8.99
N MET A 170 3.42 -22.83 -8.80
CA MET A 170 4.71 -22.92 -8.15
C MET A 170 4.48 -23.42 -6.72
N GLU A 171 5.35 -24.31 -6.26
CA GLU A 171 5.35 -24.92 -4.92
C GLU A 171 5.79 -23.92 -3.81
N GLY A 172 5.40 -22.65 -3.94
CA GLY A 172 5.69 -21.60 -2.97
C GLY A 172 4.57 -21.46 -1.95
N HIS A 173 4.92 -21.57 -0.67
CA HIS A 173 4.05 -21.19 0.45
C HIS A 173 3.69 -19.70 0.36
N CYS A 174 2.43 -19.34 0.68
CA CYS A 174 1.93 -17.98 0.50
C CYS A 174 2.42 -17.00 1.57
N LEU A 175 2.84 -17.46 2.75
CA LEU A 175 3.43 -16.64 3.82
C LEU A 175 2.61 -15.39 4.23
N ILE A 176 1.30 -15.41 3.97
CA ILE A 176 0.40 -14.26 4.17
C ILE A 176 0.30 -13.89 5.64
N ALA A 177 0.16 -14.88 6.54
CA ALA A 177 0.00 -14.63 7.95
C ALA A 177 1.28 -14.06 8.56
N THR A 178 2.44 -14.67 8.25
CA THR A 178 3.73 -14.15 8.71
C THR A 178 4.00 -12.74 8.18
N THR A 179 3.72 -12.47 6.91
CA THR A 179 3.95 -11.12 6.36
C THR A 179 2.98 -10.08 6.94
N ASN A 180 1.71 -10.44 7.16
CA ASN A 180 0.74 -9.54 7.79
C ASN A 180 1.11 -9.21 9.23
N ARG A 181 1.57 -10.18 10.01
CA ARG A 181 2.05 -9.96 11.38
C ARG A 181 3.22 -8.97 11.40
N GLU A 182 4.20 -9.14 10.52
CA GLU A 182 5.33 -8.21 10.44
C GLU A 182 4.94 -6.83 9.86
N LYS A 183 3.96 -6.78 8.97
CA LYS A 183 3.34 -5.53 8.54
C LYS A 183 2.71 -4.81 9.73
N MET A 184 1.95 -5.48 10.58
CA MET A 184 1.36 -4.86 11.79
C MET A 184 2.43 -4.29 12.73
N ASN A 185 3.52 -5.04 12.95
CA ASN A 185 4.66 -4.57 13.75
C ASN A 185 5.27 -3.28 13.17
N LEU A 186 5.44 -3.24 11.85
CA LEU A 186 5.94 -2.05 11.14
C LEU A 186 4.96 -0.88 11.23
N MET A 187 3.67 -1.14 11.05
CA MET A 187 2.60 -0.12 11.08
C MET A 187 2.51 0.58 12.44
N ALA A 188 2.75 -0.13 13.53
CA ALA A 188 2.86 0.48 14.86
C ALA A 188 4.01 1.50 14.96
N ILE A 189 5.14 1.24 14.29
CA ILE A 189 6.27 2.17 14.22
C ILE A 189 5.90 3.36 13.32
N ILE A 190 5.37 3.11 12.11
CA ILE A 190 4.96 4.14 11.14
C ILE A 190 3.93 5.08 11.74
N ARG A 191 2.95 4.57 12.48
CA ARG A 191 1.97 5.40 13.18
C ARG A 191 2.66 6.40 14.12
N THR A 192 3.65 5.92 14.89
CA THR A 192 4.38 6.76 15.83
C THR A 192 5.21 7.82 15.10
N VAL A 193 5.81 7.46 13.94
CA VAL A 193 6.46 8.41 13.03
C VAL A 193 5.48 9.47 12.55
N ASN A 194 4.31 9.09 12.04
CA ASN A 194 3.32 10.04 11.53
C ASN A 194 2.81 10.98 12.64
N ILE A 195 2.60 10.48 13.86
CA ILE A 195 2.23 11.33 15.00
C ILE A 195 3.35 12.30 15.33
N LEU A 196 4.60 11.84 15.43
CA LEU A 196 5.73 12.72 15.74
C LEU A 196 5.86 13.86 14.71
N MET A 197 5.70 13.54 13.42
CA MET A 197 5.93 14.48 12.32
C MET A 197 4.76 15.42 12.04
N TYR A 198 3.52 14.98 12.29
CA TYR A 198 2.31 15.70 11.86
C TYR A 198 1.35 16.06 12.99
N ASN A 199 1.72 15.83 14.26
CA ASN A 199 0.93 16.32 15.38
C ASN A 199 0.84 17.86 15.34
N THR A 200 -0.39 18.37 15.45
CA THR A 200 -0.70 19.81 15.44
C THR A 200 -0.44 20.51 16.77
N ASP A 201 -0.18 19.76 17.85
CA ASP A 201 -0.05 20.28 19.21
C ASP A 201 1.23 21.12 19.45
N SER A 202 1.98 21.48 18.41
CA SER A 202 3.16 22.35 18.47
C SER A 202 4.25 21.87 19.45
N SER A 203 4.26 20.58 19.78
CA SER A 203 5.27 19.96 20.64
C SER A 203 6.64 20.01 19.94
N LEU A 204 7.67 20.44 20.67
CA LEU A 204 9.04 20.39 20.18
C LEU A 204 9.45 18.93 19.93
N ILE A 205 9.92 18.63 18.73
CA ILE A 205 10.45 17.32 18.37
C ILE A 205 11.93 17.27 18.77
N ALA A 206 12.32 16.35 19.64
CA ALA A 206 13.72 16.19 20.00
C ALA A 206 14.42 15.26 18.99
N ALA A 207 15.70 15.52 18.72
CA ALA A 207 16.53 14.65 17.87
C ALA A 207 16.62 13.22 18.43
N SER A 208 16.53 13.05 19.76
CA SER A 208 16.45 11.74 20.42
C SER A 208 15.21 10.95 20.03
N ASP A 209 14.06 11.61 19.80
CA ASP A 209 12.82 10.94 19.42
C ASP A 209 12.93 10.38 18.01
N ILE A 210 13.54 11.15 17.10
CA ILE A 210 13.79 10.72 15.72
C ILE A 210 14.79 9.56 15.69
N LEU A 211 15.90 9.68 16.43
CA LEU A 211 16.89 8.61 16.51
C LEU A 211 16.30 7.33 17.12
N HIS A 212 15.44 7.46 18.13
CA HIS A 212 14.72 6.33 18.71
C HIS A 212 13.83 5.64 17.68
N LEU A 213 13.02 6.38 16.91
CA LEU A 213 12.16 5.81 15.87
C LEU A 213 12.96 5.20 14.71
N TYR A 214 14.04 5.85 14.28
CA TYR A 214 14.95 5.27 13.29
C TYR A 214 15.56 3.96 13.81
N GLY A 215 15.99 3.92 15.07
CA GLY A 215 16.46 2.71 15.74
C GLY A 215 15.42 1.59 15.76
N LYS A 216 14.14 1.90 15.98
CA LYS A 216 13.04 0.92 15.89
C LYS A 216 12.85 0.37 14.48
N LEU A 217 12.91 1.23 13.45
CA LEU A 217 12.85 0.80 12.05
C LEU A 217 14.01 -0.14 11.69
N VAL A 218 15.24 0.26 12.03
CA VAL A 218 16.44 -0.57 11.81
C VAL A 218 16.36 -1.90 12.56
N ALA A 219 15.90 -1.89 13.82
CA ALA A 219 15.70 -3.10 14.60
C ALA A 219 14.66 -4.02 13.96
N TRP A 220 13.51 -3.47 13.55
CA TRP A 220 12.47 -4.23 12.85
C TRP A 220 13.03 -4.93 11.61
N ARG A 221 13.79 -4.22 10.76
CA ARG A 221 14.43 -4.80 9.57
C ARG A 221 15.43 -5.90 9.92
N LYS A 222 16.20 -5.72 10.99
CA LYS A 222 17.21 -6.68 11.46
C LYS A 222 16.59 -7.98 12.01
N PHE A 223 15.44 -7.87 12.69
CA PHE A 223 14.76 -9.00 13.32
C PHE A 223 13.69 -9.64 12.43
N LEU A 224 13.55 -9.17 11.18
CA LEU A 224 12.61 -9.72 10.23
C LEU A 224 12.94 -11.20 9.94
N PRO A 225 11.95 -12.11 9.95
CA PRO A 225 12.18 -13.54 9.71
C PRO A 225 12.89 -13.79 8.39
N SER A 226 13.88 -14.69 8.38
CA SER A 226 14.74 -14.94 7.20
C SER A 226 13.97 -15.37 5.95
N ILE A 227 12.81 -16.00 6.15
CA ILE A 227 11.92 -16.45 5.08
C ILE A 227 11.28 -15.28 4.33
N ILE A 228 11.10 -14.13 4.98
CA ILE A 228 10.58 -12.91 4.37
C ILE A 228 11.57 -11.75 4.29
N SER A 229 12.80 -11.92 4.79
CA SER A 229 13.80 -10.85 4.81
C SER A 229 14.48 -10.61 3.47
N LYS A 230 14.51 -11.62 2.60
CA LYS A 230 15.21 -11.61 1.31
C LYS A 230 14.47 -10.76 0.27
N THR A 231 15.23 -9.95 -0.47
CA THR A 231 14.74 -9.09 -1.56
C THR A 231 15.35 -9.41 -2.92
N ASP A 232 16.44 -10.19 -2.97
CA ASP A 232 17.28 -10.36 -4.17
C ASP A 232 17.90 -11.78 -4.27
N ASP A 233 17.08 -12.83 -4.20
CA ASP A 233 17.58 -14.22 -4.38
C ASP A 233 17.14 -14.75 -5.73
N ASN A 234 18.09 -14.89 -6.68
CA ASN A 234 17.82 -15.33 -8.06
C ASN A 234 17.15 -16.71 -8.15
N ASP A 235 17.25 -17.53 -7.09
CA ASP A 235 16.74 -18.90 -7.06
C ASP A 235 15.40 -19.04 -6.30
N THR A 236 14.90 -17.98 -5.62
CA THR A 236 13.61 -18.03 -4.89
C THR A 236 12.74 -16.84 -5.27
N GLN A 237 11.67 -17.09 -6.01
CA GLN A 237 10.74 -16.02 -6.42
C GLN A 237 10.04 -15.41 -5.18
N ILE A 238 10.18 -14.10 -5.03
CA ILE A 238 9.76 -13.33 -3.86
C ILE A 238 8.32 -12.88 -4.03
N LEU A 239 7.46 -13.11 -3.04
CA LEU A 239 6.03 -12.84 -3.16
C LEU A 239 5.69 -11.34 -3.21
N PRO A 240 4.63 -10.91 -3.93
CA PRO A 240 4.28 -9.49 -4.09
C PRO A 240 4.03 -8.75 -2.77
N HIS A 241 3.40 -9.41 -1.81
CA HIS A 241 3.09 -8.82 -0.51
C HIS A 241 4.33 -8.70 0.40
N MET A 242 5.37 -9.52 0.17
CA MET A 242 6.68 -9.37 0.81
C MET A 242 7.43 -8.16 0.24
N LEU A 243 7.45 -8.00 -1.09
CA LEU A 243 8.00 -6.80 -1.74
C LEU A 243 7.28 -5.54 -1.25
N SER A 244 5.95 -5.59 -1.16
CA SER A 244 5.11 -4.52 -0.60
C SER A 244 5.55 -4.11 0.81
N LEU A 245 5.88 -5.09 1.66
CA LEU A 245 6.35 -4.84 3.03
C LEU A 245 7.71 -4.14 3.05
N HIS A 246 8.66 -4.55 2.20
CA HIS A 246 9.98 -3.92 2.09
C HIS A 246 9.90 -2.50 1.53
N LEU A 247 9.01 -2.26 0.57
CA LEU A 247 8.75 -0.94 0.02
C LEU A 247 8.20 0.00 1.10
N LEU A 248 7.22 -0.46 1.88
CA LEU A 248 6.65 0.29 3.00
C LEU A 248 7.72 0.69 4.03
N TYR A 249 8.63 -0.24 4.36
CA TYR A 249 9.76 0.04 5.24
C TYR A 249 10.70 1.13 4.69
N ALA A 250 11.14 1.00 3.44
CA ALA A 250 12.04 1.96 2.81
C ALA A 250 11.41 3.36 2.78
N THR A 251 10.12 3.46 2.43
CA THR A 251 9.38 4.72 2.44
C THR A 251 9.27 5.31 3.85
N ALA A 252 9.00 4.50 4.88
CA ALA A 252 8.91 4.98 6.25
C ALA A 252 10.22 5.59 6.76
N VAL A 253 11.36 4.96 6.46
CA VAL A 253 12.68 5.49 6.82
C VAL A 253 12.96 6.81 6.12
N VAL A 254 12.70 6.86 4.80
CA VAL A 254 12.88 8.08 4.01
C VAL A 254 12.01 9.21 4.54
N GLN A 255 10.73 8.96 4.83
CA GLN A 255 9.82 10.00 5.34
C GLN A 255 10.19 10.51 6.73
N LEU A 256 10.76 9.67 7.59
CA LEU A 256 11.25 10.09 8.90
C LEU A 256 12.47 11.03 8.78
N LEU A 257 13.40 10.69 7.88
CA LEU A 257 14.73 11.33 7.84
C LEU A 257 14.85 12.46 6.82
N TYR A 258 14.18 12.37 5.68
CA TYR A 258 14.26 13.35 4.60
C TYR A 258 13.90 14.78 5.03
N PRO A 259 12.84 15.02 5.84
CA PRO A 259 12.51 16.37 6.30
C PRO A 259 13.65 17.06 7.07
N LEU A 260 14.51 16.30 7.75
CA LEU A 260 15.66 16.83 8.48
C LEU A 260 16.73 17.41 7.55
N LEU A 261 16.85 16.86 6.34
CA LEU A 261 17.75 17.39 5.30
C LEU A 261 17.24 18.74 4.78
N SER A 262 15.93 18.86 4.58
CA SER A 262 15.28 20.10 4.14
C SER A 262 15.38 21.23 5.16
N LEU A 263 15.46 20.90 6.45
CA LEU A 263 15.61 21.89 7.53
C LEU A 263 17.07 22.32 7.77
N GLY A 264 18.06 21.64 7.15
CA GLY A 264 19.48 22.00 7.28
C GLY A 264 20.06 21.86 8.70
N LEU A 265 19.45 21.03 9.55
CA LEU A 265 19.73 20.97 10.99
C LEU A 265 20.94 20.09 11.39
N PHE A 266 21.50 19.30 10.47
CA PHE A 266 22.55 18.31 10.76
C PHE A 266 23.70 18.38 9.75
N ASP A 267 24.87 17.81 10.11
CA ASP A 267 25.94 17.52 9.14
C ASP A 267 25.36 16.62 8.05
N THR A 268 25.17 17.21 6.87
CA THR A 268 24.25 16.73 5.84
C THR A 268 24.80 15.54 5.07
N THR A 269 26.08 15.21 5.20
CA THR A 269 26.73 14.18 4.38
C THR A 269 26.34 12.77 4.81
N CYS A 270 26.41 12.46 6.11
CA CYS A 270 26.03 11.15 6.64
C CYS A 270 24.52 10.91 6.49
N LEU A 271 23.70 11.89 6.87
CA LEU A 271 22.25 11.78 6.78
C LEU A 271 21.76 11.67 5.33
N SER A 272 22.34 12.44 4.39
CA SER A 272 21.98 12.33 2.97
C SER A 272 22.36 10.97 2.38
N SER A 273 23.50 10.41 2.78
CA SER A 273 23.90 9.05 2.38
C SER A 273 22.92 7.99 2.90
N ILE A 274 22.45 8.08 4.14
CA ILE A 274 21.46 7.14 4.71
C ILE A 274 20.12 7.25 3.97
N VAL A 275 19.62 8.48 3.77
CA VAL A 275 18.35 8.72 3.05
C VAL A 275 18.44 8.21 1.61
N TRP A 276 19.55 8.49 0.92
CA TRP A 276 19.84 7.97 -0.42
C TRP A 276 19.84 6.45 -0.46
N GLN A 277 20.56 5.79 0.47
CA GLN A 277 20.65 4.34 0.51
C GLN A 277 19.28 3.68 0.70
N HIS A 278 18.42 4.23 1.56
CA HIS A 278 17.07 3.70 1.74
C HIS A 278 16.17 3.98 0.54
N ALA A 279 16.34 5.11 -0.15
CA ALA A 279 15.64 5.37 -1.42
C ALA A 279 16.05 4.34 -2.50
N GLN A 280 17.35 4.06 -2.63
CA GLN A 280 17.87 3.02 -3.53
C GLN A 280 17.32 1.63 -3.20
N GLN A 281 17.29 1.26 -1.92
CA GLN A 281 16.69 0.00 -1.47
C GLN A 281 15.21 -0.10 -1.86
N GLY A 282 14.44 0.97 -1.67
CA GLY A 282 13.04 1.01 -2.08
C GLY A 282 12.87 0.86 -3.59
N LEU A 283 13.68 1.53 -4.41
CA LEU A 283 13.64 1.39 -5.87
C LEU A 283 14.15 0.03 -6.38
N ALA A 284 15.05 -0.64 -5.65
CA ALA A 284 15.45 -2.01 -5.95
C ALA A 284 14.30 -3.00 -5.72
N VAL A 285 13.48 -2.77 -4.69
CA VAL A 285 12.25 -3.54 -4.48
C VAL A 285 11.25 -3.33 -5.62
N VAL A 286 11.15 -2.10 -6.13
CA VAL A 286 10.30 -1.76 -7.29
C VAL A 286 10.80 -2.46 -8.57
N ASP A 287 12.11 -2.49 -8.82
CA ASP A 287 12.70 -3.28 -9.91
C ASP A 287 12.34 -4.76 -9.78
N SER A 288 12.54 -5.32 -8.59
CA SER A 288 12.25 -6.73 -8.32
C SER A 288 10.77 -7.03 -8.56
N TYR A 289 9.87 -6.14 -8.14
CA TYR A 289 8.45 -6.25 -8.47
C TYR A 289 8.21 -6.22 -9.98
N HIS A 290 8.75 -5.22 -10.68
CA HIS A 290 8.59 -5.04 -12.13
C HIS A 290 9.14 -6.20 -12.96
N ALA A 291 10.22 -6.84 -12.50
CA ALA A 291 10.82 -8.01 -13.16
C ALA A 291 10.00 -9.30 -12.96
N HIS A 292 9.31 -9.42 -11.81
CA HIS A 292 8.62 -10.65 -11.42
C HIS A 292 7.09 -10.59 -11.54
N TYR A 293 6.50 -9.40 -11.64
CA TYR A 293 5.05 -9.19 -11.61
C TYR A 293 4.63 -8.02 -12.48
N SER A 294 3.38 -8.04 -12.95
CA SER A 294 2.78 -6.85 -13.57
C SER A 294 2.55 -5.76 -12.53
N CYS A 295 3.10 -4.57 -12.77
CA CYS A 295 2.84 -3.38 -11.95
C CYS A 295 1.41 -2.84 -12.13
N ALA A 296 0.64 -3.37 -13.09
CA ALA A 296 -0.76 -3.03 -13.28
C ALA A 296 -1.63 -3.31 -12.03
N TYR A 297 -1.22 -4.23 -11.16
CA TYR A 297 -1.99 -4.65 -9.99
C TYR A 297 -1.33 -4.28 -8.66
N GLN A 298 -0.30 -3.41 -8.70
CA GLN A 298 0.38 -2.99 -7.50
C GLN A 298 -0.57 -2.19 -6.58
N PRO A 299 -0.52 -2.39 -5.24
CA PRO A 299 -1.40 -1.66 -4.32
C PRO A 299 -1.32 -0.14 -4.54
N VAL A 300 -2.47 0.52 -4.67
CA VAL A 300 -2.58 1.93 -5.06
C VAL A 300 -1.72 2.89 -4.24
N LEU A 301 -1.61 2.64 -2.93
CA LEU A 301 -0.85 3.49 -2.01
C LEU A 301 0.67 3.39 -2.25
N GLN A 302 1.16 2.32 -2.88
CA GLN A 302 2.58 2.17 -3.21
C GLN A 302 3.01 3.03 -4.40
N ILE A 303 2.07 3.47 -5.24
CA ILE A 303 2.36 4.45 -6.29
C ILE A 303 2.91 5.74 -5.67
N PHE A 304 2.41 6.14 -4.49
CA PHE A 304 2.94 7.28 -3.74
C PHE A 304 4.35 7.02 -3.20
N ALA A 305 4.64 5.79 -2.75
CA ALA A 305 5.96 5.39 -2.30
C ALA A 305 6.99 5.52 -3.42
N ILE A 306 6.67 5.01 -4.62
CA ILE A 306 7.53 5.12 -5.81
C ILE A 306 7.84 6.59 -6.12
N LEU A 307 6.82 7.46 -6.12
CA LEU A 307 7.01 8.89 -6.34
C LEU A 307 7.98 9.50 -5.32
N ASN A 308 7.75 9.26 -4.03
CA ASN A 308 8.54 9.85 -2.96
C ASN A 308 10.00 9.38 -2.97
N LEU A 309 10.22 8.08 -3.18
CA LEU A 309 11.57 7.51 -3.29
C LEU A 309 12.31 8.07 -4.50
N THR A 310 11.62 8.23 -5.63
CA THR A 310 12.22 8.76 -6.85
C THR A 310 12.54 10.25 -6.74
N ASP A 311 11.66 11.04 -6.10
CA ASP A 311 11.93 12.47 -5.82
C ASP A 311 13.21 12.65 -4.99
N VAL A 312 13.43 11.79 -3.99
CA VAL A 312 14.68 11.77 -3.23
C VAL A 312 15.87 11.52 -4.16
N ILE A 313 15.83 10.52 -5.04
CA ILE A 313 16.94 10.27 -5.97
C ILE A 313 17.20 11.48 -6.88
N VAL A 314 16.15 12.07 -7.47
CA VAL A 314 16.29 13.24 -8.35
C VAL A 314 16.93 14.43 -7.63
N GLN A 315 16.59 14.66 -6.36
CA GLN A 315 17.13 15.80 -5.61
C GLN A 315 18.58 15.60 -5.15
N PHE A 316 19.04 14.37 -4.96
CA PHE A 316 20.36 14.05 -4.43
C PHE A 316 21.37 13.50 -5.46
N SER A 317 20.92 13.04 -6.63
CA SER A 317 21.79 12.51 -7.71
C SER A 317 22.97 13.43 -8.07
N PRO A 318 22.80 14.77 -8.15
CA PRO A 318 23.92 15.66 -8.46
C PRO A 318 25.02 15.74 -7.38
N LYS A 319 24.79 15.16 -6.19
CA LYS A 319 25.60 15.37 -4.98
C LYS A 319 26.25 14.09 -4.44
N ILE A 320 25.92 12.92 -4.97
CA ILE A 320 26.37 11.61 -4.47
C ILE A 320 27.08 10.85 -5.61
N ASN A 321 28.13 10.08 -5.28
CA ASN A 321 28.90 9.31 -6.26
C ASN A 321 27.99 8.29 -6.98
N ARG A 322 28.03 8.27 -8.31
CA ARG A 322 27.21 7.42 -9.18
C ARG A 322 27.41 5.92 -8.98
N GLU A 323 28.49 5.52 -8.31
CA GLU A 323 28.78 4.11 -8.00
C GLU A 323 27.86 3.49 -6.91
N LEU A 324 26.94 4.26 -6.33
CA LEU A 324 26.11 3.86 -5.17
C LEU A 324 24.65 3.50 -5.48
N GLY A 325 24.30 3.22 -6.75
CA GLY A 325 22.96 2.78 -7.15
C GLY A 325 22.45 3.49 -8.40
N LYS A 326 21.13 3.46 -8.60
CA LYS A 326 20.49 4.12 -9.75
C LYS A 326 20.78 5.62 -9.76
N ASP A 327 21.09 6.16 -10.92
CA ASP A 327 21.07 7.60 -11.08
C ASP A 327 19.63 8.14 -11.24
N ASP A 328 19.52 9.46 -11.37
CA ASP A 328 18.24 10.14 -11.56
C ASP A 328 17.56 9.75 -12.88
N GLU A 329 18.29 9.49 -13.96
CA GLU A 329 17.70 9.03 -15.23
C GLU A 329 17.10 7.64 -15.10
N GLU A 330 17.84 6.71 -14.50
CA GLU A 330 17.40 5.33 -14.29
C GLU A 330 16.21 5.26 -13.34
N ALA A 331 16.22 6.04 -12.25
CA ALA A 331 15.10 6.09 -11.31
C ALA A 331 13.84 6.70 -11.96
N VAL A 332 13.99 7.76 -12.76
CA VAL A 332 12.89 8.38 -13.52
C VAL A 332 12.31 7.42 -14.55
N LYS A 333 13.17 6.69 -15.26
CA LYS A 333 12.74 5.69 -16.23
C LYS A 333 11.93 4.58 -15.56
N LEU A 334 12.46 3.98 -14.49
CA LEU A 334 11.76 2.94 -13.74
C LEU A 334 10.38 3.40 -13.25
N ALA A 335 10.32 4.56 -12.58
CA ALA A 335 9.08 5.09 -12.05
C ALA A 335 8.04 5.32 -13.15
N THR A 336 8.49 5.78 -14.32
CA THR A 336 7.64 6.00 -15.49
C THR A 336 7.09 4.68 -16.03
N GLU A 337 7.93 3.68 -16.26
CA GLU A 337 7.53 2.37 -16.78
C GLU A 337 6.50 1.70 -15.84
N VAL A 338 6.73 1.78 -14.53
CA VAL A 338 5.82 1.23 -13.51
C VAL A 338 4.47 1.98 -13.49
N LEU A 339 4.49 3.31 -13.62
CA LEU A 339 3.27 4.13 -13.69
C LEU A 339 2.48 3.86 -14.98
N GLU A 340 3.14 3.64 -16.11
CA GLU A 340 2.49 3.29 -17.38
C GLU A 340 1.76 1.95 -17.29
N GLN A 341 2.38 0.94 -16.66
CA GLN A 341 1.70 -0.33 -16.39
C GLN A 341 0.53 -0.13 -15.42
N SER A 342 0.73 0.62 -14.33
CA SER A 342 -0.31 0.92 -13.33
C SER A 342 -1.52 1.61 -13.96
N LEU A 343 -1.32 2.47 -14.97
CA LEU A 343 -2.38 3.21 -15.67
C LEU A 343 -3.36 2.30 -16.42
N LEU A 344 -2.97 1.06 -16.74
CA LEU A 344 -3.87 0.09 -17.34
C LEU A 344 -5.06 -0.23 -16.43
N THR A 345 -4.84 -0.18 -15.12
CA THR A 345 -5.78 -0.60 -14.09
C THR A 345 -6.27 0.58 -13.25
N PHE A 346 -5.37 1.46 -12.83
CA PHE A 346 -5.62 2.52 -11.87
C PHE A 346 -5.44 3.91 -12.51
N PRO A 347 -6.53 4.65 -12.78
CA PRO A 347 -6.44 6.00 -13.35
C PRO A 347 -5.63 6.99 -12.52
N VAL A 348 -5.51 6.79 -11.20
CA VAL A 348 -4.68 7.65 -10.35
C VAL A 348 -3.21 7.71 -10.81
N ALA A 349 -2.70 6.66 -11.46
CA ALA A 349 -1.34 6.65 -12.01
C ALA A 349 -1.10 7.83 -12.97
N ALA A 350 -2.10 8.26 -13.75
CA ALA A 350 -1.97 9.41 -14.65
C ALA A 350 -1.69 10.73 -13.90
N ILE A 351 -2.31 10.91 -12.73
CA ILE A 351 -2.09 12.09 -11.87
C ILE A 351 -0.64 12.09 -11.37
N PHE A 352 -0.13 10.91 -11.00
CA PHE A 352 1.25 10.75 -10.56
C PHE A 352 2.25 10.95 -11.69
N THR A 353 1.98 10.45 -12.89
CA THR A 353 2.82 10.69 -14.07
C THR A 353 2.96 12.18 -14.36
N GLU A 354 1.87 12.97 -14.28
CA GLU A 354 1.96 14.41 -14.50
C GLU A 354 2.72 15.11 -13.38
N LYS A 355 2.49 14.75 -12.10
CA LYS A 355 3.30 15.29 -11.00
C LYS A 355 4.79 14.98 -11.17
N PHE A 356 5.09 13.78 -11.63
CA PHE A 356 6.46 13.35 -11.87
C PHE A 356 7.11 14.16 -12.99
N ARG A 357 6.36 14.42 -14.07
CA ARG A 357 6.76 15.31 -15.16
C ARG A 357 7.05 16.73 -14.71
N GLU A 358 6.31 17.26 -13.74
CA GLU A 358 6.59 18.58 -13.17
C GLU A 358 7.89 18.60 -12.35
N ILE A 359 8.16 17.54 -11.59
CA ILE A 359 9.39 17.39 -10.79
C ILE A 359 10.62 17.35 -11.70
N THR A 360 10.61 16.51 -12.74
CA THR A 360 11.74 16.38 -13.68
C THR A 360 12.00 17.67 -14.48
N LYS A 361 10.95 18.42 -14.84
CA LYS A 361 11.07 19.72 -15.52
C LYS A 361 11.77 20.77 -14.65
N LYS A 362 11.47 20.82 -13.35
CA LYS A 362 12.10 21.75 -12.40
C LYS A 362 13.58 21.43 -12.17
N SER A 363 13.96 20.17 -12.31
CA SER A 363 15.33 19.68 -12.13
C SER A 363 16.21 19.74 -13.40
N LEU A 364 15.77 20.42 -14.47
CA LEU A 364 16.48 20.55 -15.77
C LEU A 364 16.77 19.21 -16.49
N PHE A 365 15.95 18.18 -16.26
CA PHE A 365 16.13 16.88 -16.91
C PHE A 365 15.46 16.84 -18.31
N PRO A 366 16.08 16.23 -19.34
CA PRO A 366 15.39 15.93 -20.58
C PRO A 366 14.33 14.86 -20.33
N TRP A 367 13.06 15.26 -20.37
CA TRP A 367 11.92 14.35 -20.37
C TRP A 367 12.01 13.38 -21.58
N PRO A 368 11.79 12.06 -21.41
CA PRO A 368 11.74 11.13 -22.53
C PRO A 368 10.70 11.58 -23.55
N ARG A 369 11.12 11.86 -24.79
CA ARG A 369 10.26 12.44 -25.84
C ARG A 369 9.09 11.54 -26.23
N ASP A 370 9.19 10.24 -25.93
CA ASP A 370 8.17 9.25 -26.27
C ASP A 370 6.91 9.32 -25.37
N LEU A 371 7.00 9.94 -24.20
CA LEU A 371 5.90 10.08 -23.23
C LEU A 371 4.88 11.17 -23.60
N ASP A 372 5.33 12.21 -24.31
CA ASP A 372 4.42 13.28 -24.75
C ASP A 372 3.36 12.72 -25.72
N ASN A 373 3.73 11.77 -26.58
CA ASN A 373 2.78 11.16 -27.53
C ASN A 373 1.68 10.34 -26.82
N ILE A 374 1.98 9.74 -25.67
CA ILE A 374 1.05 8.88 -24.91
C ILE A 374 0.02 9.72 -24.12
N LEU A 375 0.46 10.82 -23.50
CA LEU A 375 -0.41 11.70 -22.71
C LEU A 375 -1.37 12.52 -23.60
N TYR A 376 -0.95 12.92 -24.80
CA TYR A 376 -1.79 13.69 -25.72
C TYR A 376 -2.76 12.83 -26.55
N HIS A 377 -2.46 11.55 -26.80
CA HIS A 377 -3.38 10.66 -27.53
C HIS A 377 -4.61 10.21 -26.73
N LYS A 378 -4.59 10.26 -25.40
CA LYS A 378 -5.76 9.94 -24.56
C LYS A 378 -6.68 11.13 -24.24
N ARG A 379 -6.27 12.38 -24.54
CA ARG A 379 -7.15 13.56 -24.40
C ARG A 379 -8.03 13.84 -25.63
N SER A 380 -7.85 13.11 -26.74
CA SER A 380 -8.60 13.34 -27.99
C SER A 380 -9.52 12.18 -28.41
N LYS A 381 -9.94 11.32 -27.49
CA LYS A 381 -11.00 10.34 -27.74
C LYS A 381 -12.03 10.33 -26.63
#